data_AF-A0A356AYK5-F1
#
_entry.id   AF-A0A356AYK5-F1
#
_cell.length_a   1.000
_cell.length_b   1.000
_cell.length_c   1.000
_cell.angle_alpha   90.00
_cell.angle_beta   90.00
_cell.angle_gamma   90.00
#
_symmetry.space_group_name_H-M   'P 1'
#
loop_
_entity.id
_entity.type
_entity.pdbx_description
1 polymer ?
#
loop_
_entity_poly.entity_id
_entity_poly.type
_entity_poly.pdbx_seq_one_letter_code
_entity_poly.pdbx_strand_id
1 'polypeptide(L)' 'DQDALVVALHEGRIAGAGLDVTTPEPLPQDNPLWCMPNVIITSHSSGLSPTSIHRNFDIFYRNLEKY' A
#
# COMPACT_ATOMS: atom_id res chain seq x y z
N ASP A 1 -12.06 -5.40 1.89
CA ASP A 1 -12.62 -4.42 2.83
C ASP A 1 -11.66 -4.29 4.00
N GLN A 2 -11.28 -3.07 4.37
CA GLN A 2 -10.30 -2.81 5.43
C GLN A 2 -10.87 -3.09 6.83
N ASP A 3 -12.17 -2.88 7.04
CA ASP A 3 -12.81 -3.16 8.32
C ASP A 3 -12.91 -4.67 8.55
N ALA A 4 -13.25 -5.43 7.49
CA ALA A 4 -13.23 -6.89 7.55
C ALA A 4 -11.82 -7.45 7.83
N LEU A 5 -10.78 -6.80 7.30
CA LEU A 5 -9.38 -7.15 7.56
C LEU A 5 -9.02 -6.95 9.05
N VAL A 6 -9.39 -5.79 9.61
CA VAL A 6 -9.21 -5.49 11.04
C VAL A 6 -9.83 -6.57 11.91
N VAL A 7 -11.07 -6.98 11.61
CA VAL A 7 -11.76 -8.05 12.35
C VAL A 7 -11.03 -9.39 12.22
N ALA A 8 -10.63 -9.78 11.00
CA ALA A 8 -9.94 -11.05 10.78
C ALA A 8 -8.57 -11.14 11.49
N LEU A 9 -7.83 -10.02 11.55
CA LEU A 9 -6.57 -9.92 12.28
C LEU A 9 -6.79 -9.99 13.79
N HIS A 10 -7.78 -9.24 14.29
CA HIS A 10 -8.09 -9.19 15.72
C HIS A 10 -8.57 -10.55 16.26
N GLU A 11 -9.41 -11.26 15.50
CA GLU A 11 -9.89 -12.60 15.86
C GLU A 11 -8.87 -13.71 15.59
N GLY A 12 -7.69 -13.38 15.06
CA GLY A 12 -6.64 -14.35 14.75
C GLY A 12 -7.02 -15.34 13.63
N ARG A 13 -8.00 -15.01 12.78
CA ARG A 13 -8.36 -15.84 11.61
C ARG A 13 -7.22 -15.88 10.58
N ILE A 14 -6.43 -14.82 10.54
CA ILE A 14 -5.19 -14.73 9.76
C ILE A 14 -4.05 -14.31 10.67
N ALA A 15 -2.84 -14.79 10.35
CA ALA A 15 -1.68 -14.57 11.20
C ALA A 15 -1.19 -13.12 11.19
N GLY A 16 -1.35 -12.38 10.09
CA GLY A 16 -0.90 -11.00 9.95
C GLY A 16 -1.14 -10.42 8.55
N ALA A 17 -0.75 -9.16 8.35
CA ALA A 17 -0.86 -8.47 7.06
C ALA A 17 0.30 -7.48 6.84
N GLY A 18 0.81 -7.44 5.61
CA GLY A 18 1.69 -6.37 5.12
C GLY A 18 0.90 -5.44 4.20
N LEU A 19 0.78 -4.17 4.54
CA LEU A 19 -0.06 -3.19 3.85
C LEU A 19 0.79 -2.03 3.34
N ASP A 20 0.91 -1.91 2.01
CA ASP A 20 1.53 -0.72 1.39
C ASP A 20 0.49 0.35 1.03
N VAL A 21 -0.76 -0.05 0.86
CA VAL A 21 -1.89 0.83 0.51
C VAL A 21 -2.98 0.70 1.56
N THR A 22 -3.68 1.80 1.82
CA THR A 22 -4.77 1.85 2.81
C THR A 22 -5.95 2.65 2.28
N THR A 23 -7.05 2.68 3.01
CA THR A 23 -8.18 3.55 2.69
C THR A 23 -8.68 4.24 3.96
N PRO A 24 -8.63 5.58 4.04
CA PRO A 24 -8.03 6.53 3.09
C PRO A 24 -6.48 6.52 3.12
N GLU A 25 -5.85 7.29 2.23
CA GLU A 25 -4.40 7.56 2.22
C GLU A 25 -4.11 9.06 2.39
N PRO A 26 -3.22 9.47 3.32
CA PRO A 26 -2.51 8.64 4.30
C PRO A 26 -3.46 8.01 5.33
N LEU A 27 -3.06 6.87 5.92
CA LEU A 27 -3.86 6.22 6.95
C LEU A 27 -4.02 7.15 8.18
N PRO A 28 -5.25 7.41 8.65
CA PRO A 28 -5.49 8.24 9.83
C PRO A 28 -4.72 7.72 11.06
N GLN A 29 -4.20 8.63 11.88
CA GLN A 29 -3.32 8.28 13.01
C GLN A 29 -4.05 7.46 14.10
N ASP A 30 -5.36 7.62 14.19
CA ASP A 30 -6.24 6.90 15.12
C ASP A 30 -6.72 5.54 14.58
N ASN A 31 -6.28 5.14 13.38
CA ASN A 31 -6.69 3.87 12.79
C ASN A 31 -6.14 2.66 13.58
N PRO A 32 -6.95 1.62 13.86
CA PRO A 32 -6.55 0.47 14.67
C PRO A 32 -5.39 -0.34 14.08
N LEU A 33 -5.19 -0.32 12.75
CA LEU A 33 -4.10 -1.06 12.10
C LEU A 33 -2.72 -0.63 12.60
N TRP A 34 -2.56 0.62 13.08
CA TRP A 34 -1.29 1.10 13.67
C TRP A 34 -0.89 0.37 14.95
N CYS A 35 -1.86 -0.14 15.70
CA CYS A 35 -1.64 -0.76 17.01
C CYS A 35 -1.60 -2.29 16.96
N MET A 36 -1.83 -2.89 15.79
CA MET A 36 -1.87 -4.35 15.65
C MET A 36 -0.45 -4.93 15.56
N PRO A 37 -0.03 -5.83 16.48
CA PRO A 37 1.34 -6.34 16.52
C PRO A 37 1.70 -7.24 15.33
N ASN A 38 0.69 -7.73 14.60
CA ASN A 38 0.82 -8.60 13.44
C ASN A 38 0.59 -7.86 12.11
N VAL A 39 0.66 -6.53 12.11
CA VAL A 39 0.51 -5.70 10.91
C VAL A 39 1.78 -4.90 10.67
N ILE A 40 2.24 -4.89 9.43
CA ILE A 40 3.33 -4.03 8.96
C ILE A 40 2.76 -3.09 7.91
N ILE A 41 2.96 -1.78 8.09
CA ILE A 41 2.46 -0.74 7.18
C ILE A 41 3.64 -0.05 6.52
N THR A 42 3.58 0.11 5.19
CA THR A 42 4.51 0.91 4.39
C THR A 42 3.76 2.05 3.70
N SER A 43 4.46 3.15 3.41
CA SER A 43 3.84 4.41 2.95
C SER A 43 3.65 4.47 1.43
N HIS A 44 2.83 3.59 0.85
CA HIS A 44 2.55 3.50 -0.59
C HIS A 44 3.82 3.63 -1.45
N SER A 45 4.84 2.87 -1.08
CA SER A 45 6.19 2.98 -1.63
C SER A 45 6.70 1.68 -2.25
N SER A 46 5.91 0.60 -2.25
CA SER A 46 6.31 -0.68 -2.84
C SER A 46 6.53 -0.61 -4.35
N GLY A 47 5.90 0.34 -5.04
CA GLY A 47 6.13 0.61 -6.46
C GLY A 47 7.42 1.38 -6.78
N LEU A 48 8.09 1.93 -5.75
CA LEU A 48 9.31 2.70 -5.93
C LEU A 48 10.52 1.77 -6.05
N SER A 49 11.37 2.07 -7.02
CA SER A 49 12.67 1.43 -7.22
C SER A 49 13.64 2.44 -7.82
N PRO A 50 14.96 2.24 -7.73
CA PRO A 50 15.95 3.12 -8.37
C PRO A 50 15.72 3.31 -9.88
N THR A 51 15.07 2.33 -10.53
CA THR A 51 14.80 2.36 -11.97
C THR A 51 13.40 2.88 -12.32
N SER A 52 12.51 3.09 -11.35
CA SER A 52 11.10 3.42 -11.60
C SER A 52 10.93 4.72 -12.38
N ILE A 53 11.77 5.73 -12.11
CA ILE A 53 11.72 7.01 -12.84
C ILE A 53 12.01 6.81 -14.33
N HIS A 54 13.11 6.14 -14.68
CA HIS A 54 13.49 5.89 -16.07
C HIS A 54 12.38 5.15 -16.82
N ARG A 55 11.88 4.05 -16.24
CA ARG A 55 10.81 3.24 -16.85
C ARG A 55 9.52 4.04 -17.05
N ASN A 56 9.17 4.91 -16.10
CA ASN A 56 7.97 5.76 -16.21
C ASN A 56 8.12 6.76 -17.36
N PHE A 57 9.28 7.41 -17.48
CA PHE A 57 9.56 8.34 -18.59
C PHE A 57 9.60 7.62 -19.94
N ASP A 58 10.16 6.41 -20.03
CA ASP A 58 10.17 5.62 -21.26
C ASP A 58 8.75 5.29 -21.76
N ILE A 59 7.83 4.99 -20.85
CA ILE A 59 6.41 4.78 -21.19
C ILE A 59 5.79 6.10 -21.65
N PHE A 60 6.05 7.19 -20.94
CA PHE A 60 5.52 8.51 -21.27
C PHE A 60 5.96 8.97 -22.68
N TYR A 61 7.25 8.88 -23.01
CA TYR A 61 7.77 9.25 -24.33
C TYR A 61 7.15 8.41 -25.45
N ARG A 62 7.07 7.08 -25.28
CA ARG A 62 6.43 6.18 -26.26
C ARG A 62 4.96 6.49 -26.48
N ASN A 63 4.28 7.03 -25.48
CA ASN A 63 2.90 7.49 -25.65
C ASN A 63 2.86 8.82 -26.40
N LEU A 64 3.75 9.77 -26.07
CA LEU A 64 3.83 11.07 -26.74
C LEU A 64 4.09 10.93 -28.24
N GLU A 65 4.94 9.98 -28.67
CA GLU A 65 5.19 9.71 -30.10
C GLU A 65 3.96 9.24 -30.89
N LYS A 66 2.92 8.77 -30.20
CA LYS A 66 1.68 8.27 -30.81
C LYS A 66 0.57 9.32 -30.89
N TYR A 67 0.78 10.51 -30.30
CA TYR A 67 -0.13 11.67 -30.38
C TYR A 67 0.36 12.66 -31.43
#